data_AF-A0A7J5WVY3-F1
#
_entry.id   AF-A0A7J5WVY3-F1
#
_cell.length_a   1.000
_cell.length_b   1.000
_cell.length_c   1.000
_cell.angle_alpha   90.00
_cell.angle_beta   90.00
_cell.angle_gamma   90.00
#
_symmetry.space_group_name_H-M   'P 1'
#
loop_
_entity.id
_entity.type
_entity.pdbx_description
1 polymer ?
#
loop_
_entity_poly.entity_id
_entity_poly.type
_entity_poly.pdbx_seq_one_letter_code
_entity_poly.pdbx_strand_id
1 'polypeptide(L)'
;MTYTPDRLLEAIDANAVGLLVGLGVAMLCQTVWLIEAARVARRDSSYSIPLACTLFWFAHDIAYVVRFRDWFFTYDHWFLQLFWLGLLSAALLEFVFFAQLIRYGRRELAPAWSPFQFTLLIIAATTGSILAWEYLRLLFDDPLYLASSALTLMSYALFGPSMTLRRRSFRGQTLLMWQCFTTMTFAWWIATVAFLPGPFRSWQYLAVGVFTAAVGVAMMIAIRHAPQSPNATEPPRSDLTSDEPVPGTR
;
A
#
# COMPACT_ATOMS: atom_id res chain seq x y z
N MET A 1 6.19 -21.39 -1.28
CA MET A 1 7.44 -21.11 -2.02
C MET A 1 8.53 -21.24 -1.00
N THR A 2 9.42 -22.22 -1.07
CA THR A 2 10.39 -22.41 0.02
C THR A 2 11.80 -22.14 -0.47
N TYR A 3 12.38 -21.05 0.03
CA TYR A 3 13.82 -20.83 0.05
C TYR A 3 14.30 -21.11 1.47
N THR A 4 15.53 -21.58 1.64
CA THR A 4 16.15 -21.65 2.97
C THR A 4 16.69 -20.26 3.34
N PRO A 5 16.45 -19.75 4.56
CA PRO A 5 16.96 -18.44 4.98
C PRO A 5 18.44 -18.26 4.68
N ASP A 6 19.27 -19.24 5.07
CA ASP A 6 20.73 -19.18 4.93
C ASP A 6 21.18 -18.96 3.48
N ARG A 7 20.62 -19.73 2.53
CA ARG A 7 20.97 -19.58 1.12
C ARG A 7 20.52 -18.25 0.54
N LEU A 8 19.41 -17.71 1.03
CA LEU A 8 18.93 -16.40 0.56
C LEU A 8 19.82 -15.28 1.10
N LEU A 9 20.23 -15.36 2.36
CA LEU A 9 21.17 -14.42 2.98
C LEU A 9 22.55 -14.47 2.32
N GLU A 10 23.09 -15.66 2.03
CA GLU A 10 24.33 -15.83 1.25
C GLU A 10 24.24 -15.17 -0.13
N ALA A 11 23.10 -15.33 -0.82
CA ALA A 11 22.88 -14.68 -2.11
C ALA A 11 22.79 -13.16 -1.98
N ILE A 12 22.24 -12.65 -0.87
CA ILE A 12 22.19 -11.22 -0.57
C ILE A 12 23.60 -10.67 -0.37
N ASP A 13 24.45 -11.34 0.40
CA ASP A 13 25.84 -10.92 0.62
C ASP A 13 26.65 -10.95 -0.68
N ALA A 14 26.52 -12.01 -1.48
CA ALA A 14 27.22 -12.14 -2.75
C ALA A 14 26.83 -11.05 -3.77
N ASN A 15 25.65 -10.45 -3.62
CA ASN A 15 25.11 -9.43 -4.53
C ASN A 15 24.77 -8.11 -3.82
N ALA A 16 25.43 -7.83 -2.69
CA ALA A 16 25.04 -6.76 -1.78
C ALA A 16 24.87 -5.41 -2.48
N VAL A 17 25.80 -5.03 -3.37
CA VAL A 17 25.77 -3.76 -4.09
C VAL A 17 24.54 -3.66 -5.00
N GLY A 18 24.28 -4.70 -5.81
CA GLY A 18 23.16 -4.71 -6.74
C GLY A 18 21.81 -4.65 -6.02
N LEU A 19 21.69 -5.39 -4.91
CA LEU A 19 20.49 -5.38 -4.07
C LEU A 19 20.33 -4.08 -3.30
N LEU A 20 21.40 -3.50 -2.75
CA LEU A 20 21.35 -2.19 -2.08
C LEU A 20 20.92 -1.09 -3.04
N VAL A 21 21.41 -1.07 -4.28
CA VAL A 21 20.99 -0.08 -5.28
C VAL A 21 19.53 -0.30 -5.66
N GLY A 22 19.15 -1.52 -6.07
CA GLY A 22 17.80 -1.77 -6.55
C GLY A 22 16.74 -1.63 -5.46
N LEU A 23 16.94 -2.28 -4.30
CA LEU A 23 16.01 -2.21 -3.18
C LEU A 23 16.09 -0.84 -2.47
N GLY A 24 17.25 -0.17 -2.46
CA GLY A 24 17.37 1.20 -1.96
C GLY A 24 16.57 2.19 -2.80
N VAL A 25 16.60 2.08 -4.14
CA VAL A 25 15.72 2.86 -5.03
C VAL A 25 14.25 2.56 -4.75
N ALA A 26 13.90 1.28 -4.54
CA ALA A 26 12.55 0.87 -4.18
C ALA A 26 12.09 1.53 -2.86
N MET A 27 12.92 1.49 -1.81
CA MET A 27 12.65 2.11 -0.51
C MET A 27 12.55 3.64 -0.57
N LEU A 28 13.40 4.29 -1.37
CA LEU A 28 13.33 5.74 -1.57
C LEU A 28 12.01 6.14 -2.25
N CYS A 29 11.65 5.42 -3.32
CA CYS A 29 10.39 5.64 -4.02
C CYS A 29 9.19 5.37 -3.10
N GLN A 30 9.24 4.31 -2.28
CA GLN A 30 8.23 4.01 -1.27
C GLN A 30 8.07 5.20 -0.29
N THR A 31 9.17 5.72 0.23
CA THR A 31 9.16 6.84 1.18
C THR A 31 8.52 8.09 0.58
N VAL A 32 8.95 8.47 -0.62
CA VAL A 32 8.37 9.62 -1.35
C VAL A 32 6.88 9.39 -1.62
N TRP A 33 6.52 8.17 -2.02
CA TRP A 33 5.15 7.77 -2.28
C TRP A 33 4.25 7.88 -1.03
N LEU A 34 4.71 7.39 0.13
CA LEU A 34 3.98 7.47 1.40
C LEU A 34 3.78 8.92 1.86
N ILE A 35 4.83 9.73 1.77
CA ILE A 35 4.78 11.17 2.12
C ILE A 35 3.80 11.89 1.21
N GLU A 36 3.87 11.66 -0.10
CA GLU A 36 2.97 12.28 -1.06
C GLU A 36 1.52 11.84 -0.84
N ALA A 37 1.28 10.55 -0.56
CA ALA A 37 -0.03 10.05 -0.17
C ALA A 37 -0.56 10.81 1.05
N ALA A 38 0.28 11.06 2.05
CA ALA A 38 -0.13 11.79 3.24
C ALA A 38 -0.46 13.27 2.94
N ARG A 39 0.31 13.93 2.08
CA ARG A 39 0.11 15.32 1.65
C ARG A 39 -1.17 15.48 0.84
N VAL A 40 -1.36 14.62 -0.15
CA VAL A 40 -2.51 14.66 -1.06
C VAL A 40 -3.81 14.36 -0.32
N ALA A 41 -3.78 13.46 0.66
CA ALA A 41 -4.96 13.18 1.46
C ALA A 41 -5.45 14.40 2.25
N ARG A 42 -4.52 15.22 2.76
CA ARG A 42 -4.85 16.49 3.42
C ARG A 42 -5.38 17.51 2.41
N ARG A 43 -4.69 17.67 1.26
CA ARG A 43 -5.10 18.57 0.17
C ARG A 43 -6.53 18.30 -0.28
N ASP A 44 -6.85 17.03 -0.49
CA ASP A 44 -8.12 16.61 -1.10
C ASP A 44 -9.21 16.29 -0.07
N SER A 45 -8.90 16.40 1.23
CA SER A 45 -9.79 15.97 2.33
C SER A 45 -10.38 14.57 2.11
N SER A 46 -9.53 13.66 1.62
CA SER A 46 -9.90 12.32 1.18
C SER A 46 -8.77 11.38 1.51
N TYR A 47 -9.05 10.15 1.93
CA TYR A 47 -7.97 9.19 2.13
C TYR A 47 -7.35 8.80 0.78
N SER A 48 -6.02 8.73 0.73
CA SER A 48 -5.23 8.45 -0.47
C SER A 48 -4.91 6.96 -0.63
N ILE A 49 -4.81 6.23 0.47
CA ILE A 49 -4.51 4.79 0.46
C ILE A 49 -5.80 3.98 0.63
N PRO A 50 -6.12 3.02 -0.26
CA PRO A 50 -7.29 2.17 -0.11
C PRO A 50 -7.34 1.47 1.26
N LEU A 51 -8.54 1.36 1.86
CA LEU A 51 -8.76 0.70 3.16
C LEU A 51 -8.07 -0.68 3.23
N ALA A 52 -8.27 -1.50 2.19
CA ALA A 52 -7.69 -2.84 2.14
C ALA A 52 -6.16 -2.83 2.17
N CYS A 53 -5.51 -1.86 1.50
CA CYS A 53 -4.07 -1.69 1.56
C CYS A 53 -3.62 -1.28 2.97
N THR A 54 -4.26 -0.28 3.58
CA THR A 54 -3.90 0.17 4.93
C THR A 54 -4.00 -0.95 5.96
N LEU A 55 -5.04 -1.79 5.87
CA LEU A 55 -5.20 -2.94 6.77
C LEU A 55 -4.15 -4.03 6.51
N PHE A 56 -3.92 -4.36 5.24
CA PHE A 56 -3.03 -5.44 4.84
C PHE A 56 -1.56 -5.12 5.12
N TRP A 57 -1.11 -3.92 4.73
CA TRP A 57 0.26 -3.50 4.94
C TRP A 57 0.58 -3.29 6.41
N PHE A 58 -0.32 -2.69 7.19
CA PHE A 58 -0.10 -2.55 8.62
C PHE A 58 0.05 -3.89 9.32
N ALA A 59 -0.77 -4.88 8.95
CA ALA A 59 -0.62 -6.22 9.47
C ALA A 59 0.74 -6.85 9.08
N HIS A 60 1.17 -6.68 7.83
CA HIS A 60 2.47 -7.14 7.34
C HIS A 60 3.63 -6.46 8.08
N ASP A 61 3.65 -5.13 8.11
CA ASP A 61 4.75 -4.31 8.59
C ASP A 61 4.89 -4.42 10.11
N ILE A 62 3.78 -4.35 10.86
CA ILE A 62 3.85 -4.50 12.32
C ILE A 62 4.33 -5.90 12.70
N ALA A 63 3.90 -6.94 11.98
CA ALA A 63 4.35 -8.29 12.20
C ALA A 63 5.86 -8.42 11.98
N TYR A 64 6.43 -7.77 10.97
CA TYR A 64 7.88 -7.73 10.82
C TYR A 64 8.55 -6.94 11.96
N VAL A 65 8.03 -5.75 12.29
CA VAL A 65 8.64 -4.84 13.27
C VAL A 65 8.71 -5.45 14.67
N VAL A 66 7.65 -6.13 15.13
CA VAL A 66 7.63 -6.74 16.48
C VAL A 66 8.61 -7.91 16.62
N ARG A 67 9.08 -8.48 15.52
CA ARG A 67 10.08 -9.57 15.48
C ARG A 67 11.52 -9.07 15.57
N PHE A 68 11.75 -7.96 16.25
CA PHE A 68 13.07 -7.36 16.45
C PHE A 68 14.14 -8.40 16.85
N ARG A 69 13.78 -9.34 17.74
CA ARG A 69 14.71 -10.38 18.18
C ARG A 69 15.20 -11.27 17.03
N ASP A 70 14.34 -11.59 16.08
CA ASP A 70 14.69 -12.47 14.96
C ASP A 70 15.73 -11.77 14.09
N TRP A 71 15.54 -10.48 13.79
CA TRP A 71 16.38 -9.73 12.85
C TRP A 71 17.72 -9.28 13.43
N PHE A 72 17.77 -8.96 14.72
CA PHE A 72 18.97 -8.41 15.38
C PHE A 72 19.77 -9.43 16.19
N PHE A 73 19.20 -10.59 16.51
CA PHE A 73 19.91 -11.61 17.32
C PHE A 73 19.85 -13.03 16.77
N THR A 74 18.82 -13.39 16.00
CA THR A 74 18.69 -14.76 15.47
C THR A 74 19.36 -14.88 14.12
N TYR A 75 18.94 -14.06 13.15
CA TYR A 75 19.58 -13.99 11.83
C TYR A 75 20.80 -13.06 11.82
N ASP A 76 20.75 -11.98 12.62
CA ASP A 76 21.81 -10.96 12.75
C ASP A 76 22.46 -10.57 11.41
N HIS A 77 21.62 -10.17 10.46
CA HIS A 77 22.05 -9.88 9.10
C HIS A 77 21.73 -8.43 8.73
N TRP A 78 22.74 -7.70 8.23
CA TRP A 78 22.66 -6.26 7.91
C TRP A 78 21.41 -5.93 7.06
N PHE A 79 21.13 -6.77 6.07
CA PHE A 79 19.99 -6.59 5.17
C PHE A 79 18.64 -6.59 5.92
N LEU A 80 18.45 -7.56 6.82
CA LEU A 80 17.20 -7.69 7.59
C LEU A 80 17.03 -6.54 8.59
N GLN A 81 18.14 -6.01 9.13
CA GLN A 81 18.15 -4.86 10.03
C GLN A 81 17.81 -3.56 9.28
N LEU A 82 18.37 -3.35 8.08
CA LEU A 82 17.99 -2.23 7.21
C LEU A 82 16.53 -2.34 6.76
N PHE A 83 16.09 -3.55 6.41
CA PHE A 83 14.71 -3.80 6.02
C PHE A 83 13.75 -3.54 7.19
N TRP A 84 14.13 -3.92 8.41
CA TRP A 84 13.39 -3.58 9.63
C TRP A 84 13.26 -2.07 9.81
N LEU A 85 14.33 -1.30 9.60
CA LEU A 85 14.28 0.15 9.69
C LEU A 85 13.33 0.75 8.64
N GLY A 86 13.37 0.22 7.41
CA GLY A 86 12.44 0.59 6.34
C GLY A 86 10.98 0.34 6.74
N LEU A 87 10.66 -0.88 7.19
CA LEU A 87 9.30 -1.25 7.59
C LEU A 87 8.83 -0.54 8.86
N LEU A 88 9.73 -0.22 9.81
CA LEU A 88 9.38 0.63 10.95
C LEU A 88 8.92 2.01 10.46
N SER A 89 9.65 2.61 9.53
CA SER A 89 9.29 3.92 8.99
C SER A 89 7.95 3.89 8.24
N ALA A 90 7.68 2.82 7.50
CA ALA A 90 6.40 2.60 6.83
C ALA A 90 5.25 2.43 7.84
N ALA A 91 5.40 1.55 8.84
CA ALA A 91 4.41 1.34 9.89
C ALA A 91 4.07 2.63 10.66
N LEU A 92 5.07 3.48 10.92
CA LEU A 92 4.84 4.78 11.54
C LEU A 92 4.01 5.73 10.65
N LEU A 93 4.24 5.73 9.34
CA LEU A 93 3.45 6.49 8.38
C LEU A 93 2.04 5.91 8.20
N GLU A 94 1.85 4.61 8.37
CA GLU A 94 0.53 3.98 8.27
C GLU A 94 -0.44 4.42 9.37
N PHE A 95 0.05 4.76 10.56
CA PHE A 95 -0.78 5.43 11.56
C PHE A 95 -1.36 6.75 11.04
N VAL A 96 -0.63 7.48 10.18
CA VAL A 96 -1.15 8.68 9.51
C VAL A 96 -2.27 8.30 8.55
N PHE A 97 -2.14 7.19 7.83
CA PHE A 97 -3.19 6.73 6.92
C PHE A 97 -4.43 6.25 7.67
N PHE A 98 -4.28 5.58 8.81
CA PHE A 98 -5.42 5.28 9.69
C PHE A 98 -6.11 6.56 10.18
N ALA A 99 -5.34 7.56 10.60
CA ALA A 99 -5.91 8.84 11.00
C ALA A 99 -6.68 9.51 9.84
N GLN A 100 -6.15 9.46 8.62
CA GLN A 100 -6.81 9.98 7.43
C GLN A 100 -8.07 9.18 7.06
N LEU A 101 -8.01 7.87 7.17
CA LEU A 101 -9.13 6.97 6.92
C LEU A 101 -10.26 7.20 7.91
N ILE A 102 -9.96 7.32 9.20
CA ILE A 102 -10.95 7.65 10.24
C ILE A 102 -11.55 9.04 10.00
N ARG A 103 -10.71 10.03 9.65
CA ARG A 103 -11.14 11.42 9.46
C ARG A 103 -11.97 11.63 8.19
N TYR A 104 -11.54 11.05 7.07
CA TYR A 104 -12.10 11.31 5.74
C TYR A 104 -12.91 10.13 5.20
N GLY A 105 -12.51 8.90 5.52
CA GLY A 105 -13.10 7.67 4.97
C GLY A 105 -14.54 7.42 5.39
N ARG A 106 -14.96 7.80 6.60
CA ARG A 106 -16.35 7.61 7.06
C ARG A 106 -17.36 8.22 6.08
N ARG A 107 -17.11 9.45 5.63
CA ARG A 107 -18.01 10.19 4.73
C ARG A 107 -18.20 9.47 3.39
N GLU A 108 -17.22 8.67 2.99
CA GLU A 108 -17.23 7.98 1.70
C GLU A 108 -17.67 6.51 1.83
N LEU A 109 -17.26 5.82 2.90
CA LEU A 109 -17.46 4.37 3.05
C LEU A 109 -18.69 4.02 3.89
N ALA A 110 -19.08 4.87 4.83
CA ALA A 110 -20.17 4.62 5.76
C ALA A 110 -20.83 5.94 6.21
N PRO A 111 -21.46 6.69 5.28
CA PRO A 111 -21.95 8.05 5.55
C PRO A 111 -23.00 8.11 6.66
N ALA A 112 -23.82 7.06 6.78
CA ALA A 112 -24.88 6.94 7.78
C ALA A 112 -24.36 6.57 9.19
N TRP A 113 -23.09 6.20 9.34
CA TRP A 113 -22.55 5.75 10.62
C TRP A 113 -22.00 6.91 11.44
N SER A 114 -22.09 6.80 12.76
CA SER A 114 -21.41 7.73 13.67
C SER A 114 -19.87 7.59 13.57
N PRO A 115 -19.10 8.65 13.91
CA PRO A 115 -17.64 8.56 13.99
C PRO A 115 -17.16 7.40 14.88
N PHE A 116 -17.82 7.19 16.02
CA PHE A 116 -17.46 6.11 16.95
C PHE A 116 -17.64 4.72 16.34
N GLN A 117 -18.79 4.44 15.71
CA GLN A 117 -19.04 3.16 15.03
C GLN A 117 -18.01 2.89 13.93
N PHE A 118 -17.71 3.91 13.13
CA PHE A 118 -16.72 3.78 12.07
C PHE A 118 -15.30 3.52 12.64
N THR A 119 -14.87 4.28 13.65
CA THR A 119 -13.59 4.04 14.32
C THR A 119 -13.50 2.65 14.92
N LEU A 120 -14.56 2.18 15.59
CA LEU A 120 -14.59 0.84 16.18
C LEU A 120 -14.48 -0.25 15.11
N LEU A 121 -15.15 -0.07 13.97
CA LEU A 121 -14.99 -0.97 12.82
C LEU A 121 -13.56 -0.98 12.30
N ILE A 122 -12.92 0.19 12.15
CA ILE A 122 -11.53 0.26 11.70
C ILE A 122 -10.61 -0.48 12.68
N ILE A 123 -10.77 -0.28 13.99
CA ILE A 123 -9.98 -0.99 15.00
C ILE A 123 -10.20 -2.51 14.89
N ALA A 124 -11.46 -2.95 14.84
CA ALA A 124 -11.79 -4.37 14.72
C ALA A 124 -11.23 -4.98 13.43
N ALA A 125 -11.31 -4.27 12.30
CA ALA A 125 -10.74 -4.69 11.03
C ALA A 125 -9.21 -4.78 11.10
N THR A 126 -8.53 -3.80 11.71
CA THR A 126 -7.08 -3.84 11.90
C THR A 126 -6.65 -5.03 12.75
N THR A 127 -7.32 -5.28 13.88
CA THR A 127 -7.05 -6.45 14.72
C THR A 127 -7.29 -7.74 13.93
N GLY A 128 -8.40 -7.84 13.21
CA GLY A 128 -8.70 -8.99 12.35
C GLY A 128 -7.64 -9.21 11.27
N SER A 129 -7.14 -8.15 10.64
CA SER A 129 -6.07 -8.23 9.64
C SER A 129 -4.74 -8.68 10.22
N ILE A 130 -4.37 -8.24 11.43
CA ILE A 130 -3.16 -8.73 12.13
C ILE A 130 -3.27 -10.23 12.42
N LEU A 131 -4.41 -10.69 12.95
CA LEU A 131 -4.63 -12.11 13.21
C LEU A 131 -4.62 -12.95 11.93
N ALA A 132 -5.28 -12.46 10.88
CA ALA A 132 -5.28 -13.10 9.58
C ALA A 132 -3.87 -13.18 8.98
N TRP A 133 -3.08 -12.10 9.11
CA TRP A 133 -1.70 -12.07 8.63
C TRP A 133 -0.82 -13.08 9.37
N GLU A 134 -0.91 -13.14 10.69
CA GLU A 134 -0.17 -14.13 11.49
C GLU A 134 -0.52 -15.57 11.08
N TYR A 135 -1.79 -15.85 10.82
CA TYR A 135 -2.20 -17.15 10.31
C TYR A 135 -1.68 -17.42 8.89
N LEU A 136 -1.79 -16.45 7.97
CA LEU A 136 -1.27 -16.57 6.60
C LEU A 136 0.24 -16.78 6.58
N ARG A 137 0.99 -16.14 7.48
CA ARG A 137 2.43 -16.34 7.63
C ARG A 137 2.79 -17.79 7.93
N LEU A 138 2.02 -18.46 8.79
CA LEU A 138 2.20 -19.89 9.07
C LEU A 138 2.00 -20.76 7.82
N LEU A 139 1.16 -20.32 6.88
CA LEU A 139 0.88 -21.03 5.63
C LEU A 139 1.88 -20.70 4.51
N PHE A 140 2.40 -19.47 4.46
CA PHE A 140 3.27 -19.01 3.39
C PHE A 140 4.69 -19.55 3.47
N ASP A 141 5.14 -19.90 4.67
CA ASP A 141 6.51 -20.36 4.93
C ASP A 141 7.55 -19.38 4.31
N ASP A 142 7.34 -18.09 4.58
CA ASP A 142 8.18 -16.98 4.13
C ASP A 142 8.96 -16.39 5.32
N PRO A 143 10.03 -17.06 5.78
CA PRO A 143 10.69 -16.74 7.04
C PRO A 143 11.34 -15.35 7.06
N LEU A 144 11.70 -14.78 5.89
CA LEU A 144 12.36 -13.49 5.77
C LEU A 144 11.45 -12.37 5.20
N TYR A 145 10.14 -12.63 5.02
CA TYR A 145 9.15 -11.65 4.53
C TYR A 145 9.45 -11.04 3.15
N LEU A 146 10.33 -11.66 2.38
CA LEU A 146 10.73 -11.15 1.07
C LEU A 146 9.71 -11.53 -0.01
N ALA A 147 9.08 -12.71 0.08
CA ALA A 147 8.05 -13.08 -0.89
C ALA A 147 6.74 -12.32 -0.63
N SER A 148 6.38 -12.11 0.65
CA SER A 148 5.20 -11.34 1.05
C SER A 148 5.26 -9.89 0.59
N SER A 149 6.46 -9.31 0.50
CA SER A 149 6.67 -7.95 0.00
C SER A 149 6.24 -7.76 -1.47
N ALA A 150 6.27 -8.81 -2.28
CA ALA A 150 5.69 -8.74 -3.62
C ALA A 150 4.15 -8.63 -3.59
N LEU A 151 3.51 -9.28 -2.61
CA LEU A 151 2.06 -9.19 -2.42
C LEU A 151 1.64 -7.82 -1.90
N THR A 152 2.45 -7.18 -1.05
CA THR A 152 2.18 -5.80 -0.59
C THR A 152 2.23 -4.80 -1.75
N LEU A 153 3.21 -4.92 -2.65
CA LEU A 153 3.27 -4.12 -3.88
C LEU A 153 2.08 -4.39 -4.82
N MET A 154 1.76 -5.66 -5.04
CA MET A 154 0.62 -6.05 -5.88
C MET A 154 -0.71 -5.52 -5.34
N SER A 155 -0.90 -5.48 -4.03
CA SER A 155 -2.17 -5.04 -3.44
C SER A 155 -2.50 -3.59 -3.82
N TYR A 156 -1.50 -2.70 -3.94
CA TYR A 156 -1.76 -1.34 -4.41
C TYR A 156 -2.22 -1.31 -5.87
N ALA A 157 -1.60 -2.12 -6.73
CA ALA A 157 -2.02 -2.26 -8.12
C ALA A 157 -3.47 -2.75 -8.23
N LEU A 158 -3.95 -3.55 -7.29
CA LEU A 158 -5.36 -3.98 -7.27
C LEU A 158 -6.30 -2.91 -6.73
N PHE A 159 -6.01 -2.41 -5.52
CA PHE A 159 -6.95 -1.60 -4.78
C PHE A 159 -6.88 -0.10 -5.11
N GLY A 160 -5.73 0.41 -5.54
CA GLY A 160 -5.54 1.80 -5.95
C GLY A 160 -6.43 2.20 -7.13
N PRO A 161 -6.40 1.45 -8.25
CA PRO A 161 -7.31 1.70 -9.38
C PRO A 161 -8.77 1.47 -8.99
N SER A 162 -9.07 0.42 -8.22
CA SER A 162 -10.43 0.12 -7.78
C SER A 162 -11.05 1.25 -6.96
N MET A 163 -10.28 1.86 -6.06
CA MET A 163 -10.69 3.06 -5.32
C MET A 163 -10.98 4.24 -6.26
N THR A 164 -10.09 4.49 -7.22
CA THR A 164 -10.22 5.57 -8.20
C THR A 164 -11.45 5.38 -9.09
N LEU A 165 -11.68 4.15 -9.58
CA LEU A 165 -12.83 3.79 -10.40
C LEU A 165 -14.14 3.96 -9.63
N ARG A 166 -14.19 3.51 -8.37
CA ARG A 166 -15.36 3.70 -7.50
C ARG A 166 -15.66 5.19 -7.28
N ARG A 167 -14.63 6.00 -7.06
CA ARG A 167 -14.75 7.46 -6.90
C ARG A 167 -15.10 8.18 -8.20
N ARG A 168 -14.88 7.56 -9.36
CA ARG A 168 -14.89 8.22 -10.68
C ARG A 168 -14.05 9.49 -10.70
N SER A 169 -12.97 9.50 -9.93
CA SER A 169 -12.11 10.66 -9.70
C SER A 169 -10.75 10.21 -9.17
N PHE A 170 -9.71 10.94 -9.56
CA PHE A 170 -8.34 10.76 -9.05
C PHE A 170 -8.09 11.49 -7.73
N ARG A 171 -9.15 11.90 -7.01
CA ARG A 171 -9.05 12.48 -5.67
C ARG A 171 -8.29 11.53 -4.74
N GLY A 172 -7.29 12.05 -4.04
CA GLY A 172 -6.40 11.25 -3.19
C GLY A 172 -5.23 10.60 -3.95
N GLN A 173 -5.02 10.93 -5.23
CA GLN A 173 -3.98 10.36 -6.08
C GLN A 173 -3.21 11.45 -6.83
N THR A 174 -1.93 11.21 -7.12
CA THR A 174 -1.12 12.10 -7.98
C THR A 174 -0.28 11.30 -8.96
N LEU A 175 0.17 11.97 -10.03
CA LEU A 175 1.09 11.36 -10.98
C LEU A 175 2.39 10.93 -10.29
N LEU A 176 2.92 11.75 -9.36
CA LEU A 176 4.12 11.42 -8.60
C LEU A 176 3.96 10.12 -7.82
N MET A 177 2.80 9.89 -7.19
CA MET A 177 2.53 8.63 -6.50
C MET A 177 2.67 7.44 -7.46
N TRP A 178 2.03 7.49 -8.62
CA TRP A 178 2.09 6.37 -9.57
C TRP A 178 3.45 6.22 -10.26
N GLN A 179 4.21 7.31 -10.42
CA GLN A 179 5.61 7.26 -10.85
C GLN A 179 6.48 6.53 -9.82
N CYS A 180 6.45 6.96 -8.56
CA CYS A 180 7.19 6.30 -7.49
C CYS A 180 6.78 4.84 -7.33
N PHE A 181 5.48 4.53 -7.36
CA PHE A 181 4.99 3.15 -7.29
C PHE A 181 5.52 2.29 -8.45
N THR A 182 5.49 2.80 -9.68
CA THR A 182 5.95 2.06 -10.86
C THR A 182 7.46 1.87 -10.83
N THR A 183 8.23 2.91 -10.50
CA THR A 183 9.68 2.83 -10.35
C THR A 183 10.07 1.86 -9.24
N MET A 184 9.40 1.92 -8.08
CA MET A 184 9.58 0.98 -6.98
C MET A 184 9.33 -0.47 -7.43
N THR A 185 8.26 -0.70 -8.19
CA THR A 185 7.92 -2.03 -8.73
C THR A 185 9.03 -2.56 -9.64
N PHE A 186 9.48 -1.75 -10.61
CA PHE A 186 10.59 -2.17 -11.48
C PHE A 186 11.87 -2.42 -10.70
N ALA A 187 12.25 -1.51 -9.79
CA ALA A 187 13.45 -1.63 -9.00
C ALA A 187 13.44 -2.89 -8.12
N TRP A 188 12.32 -3.18 -7.46
CA TRP A 188 12.11 -4.39 -6.66
C TRP A 188 12.24 -5.66 -7.52
N TRP A 189 11.48 -5.76 -8.61
CA TRP A 189 11.46 -6.97 -9.42
C TRP A 189 12.79 -7.19 -10.16
N ILE A 190 13.41 -6.15 -10.72
CA ILE A 190 14.71 -6.27 -11.38
C ILE A 190 15.76 -6.77 -10.38
N ALA A 191 15.83 -6.17 -9.20
CA ALA A 191 16.82 -6.56 -8.18
C ALA A 191 16.61 -8.00 -7.70
N THR A 192 15.38 -8.35 -7.35
CA THR A 192 15.06 -9.68 -6.82
C THR A 192 15.22 -10.79 -7.87
N VAL A 193 14.80 -10.56 -9.13
CA VAL A 193 14.95 -11.55 -10.21
C VAL A 193 16.43 -11.74 -10.59
N ALA A 194 17.19 -10.63 -10.67
CA ALA A 194 18.60 -10.68 -11.06
C ALA A 194 19.44 -11.39 -9.99
N PHE A 195 19.26 -11.03 -8.72
CA PHE A 195 20.22 -11.38 -7.67
C PHE A 195 19.74 -12.45 -6.69
N LEU A 196 18.43 -12.70 -6.58
CA LEU A 196 17.92 -13.72 -5.65
C LEU A 196 17.59 -15.05 -6.36
N PRO A 197 17.80 -16.20 -5.69
CA PRO A 197 17.61 -17.51 -6.27
C PRO A 197 16.14 -18.00 -6.25
N GLY A 198 15.89 -19.11 -6.94
CA GLY A 198 14.70 -19.95 -6.73
C GLY A 198 13.37 -19.25 -6.99
N PRO A 199 12.51 -19.04 -5.96
CA PRO A 199 11.12 -18.59 -6.14
C PRO A 199 10.97 -17.22 -6.80
N PHE A 200 11.98 -16.34 -6.69
CA PHE A 200 11.99 -15.02 -7.33
C PHE A 200 12.11 -15.08 -8.86
N ARG A 201 12.30 -16.27 -9.44
CA ARG A 201 12.28 -16.51 -10.90
C ARG A 201 11.13 -17.41 -11.34
N SER A 202 10.22 -17.75 -10.42
CA SER A 202 9.03 -18.52 -10.74
C SER A 202 8.09 -17.72 -11.65
N TRP A 203 7.35 -18.40 -12.52
CA TRP A 203 6.41 -17.72 -13.41
C TRP A 203 5.33 -16.95 -12.63
N GLN A 204 4.93 -17.44 -11.45
CA GLN A 204 3.99 -16.75 -10.56
C GLN A 204 4.56 -15.41 -10.09
N TYR A 205 5.80 -15.41 -9.60
CA TYR A 205 6.46 -14.19 -9.15
C TYR A 205 6.64 -13.18 -10.30
N LEU A 206 7.03 -13.65 -11.47
CA LEU A 206 7.17 -12.82 -12.67
C LEU A 206 5.83 -12.27 -13.15
N ALA A 207 4.77 -13.09 -13.15
CA ALA A 207 3.43 -12.67 -13.54
C ALA A 207 2.89 -11.57 -12.60
N VAL A 208 3.11 -11.70 -11.28
CA VAL A 208 2.77 -10.65 -10.32
C VAL A 208 3.52 -9.36 -10.62
N GLY A 209 4.81 -9.43 -10.95
CA GLY A 209 5.61 -8.27 -11.31
C GLY A 209 5.13 -7.57 -12.58
N VAL A 210 4.90 -8.35 -13.65
CA VAL A 210 4.38 -7.84 -14.92
C VAL A 210 3.03 -7.18 -14.72
N PHE A 211 2.11 -7.83 -13.99
CA PHE A 211 0.80 -7.28 -13.68
C PHE A 211 0.92 -5.95 -12.92
N THR A 212 1.71 -5.94 -11.84
CA THR A 212 1.87 -4.77 -10.97
C THR A 212 2.46 -3.58 -11.73
N ALA A 213 3.49 -3.83 -12.57
CA ALA A 213 4.11 -2.82 -13.40
C ALA A 213 3.16 -2.30 -14.49
N ALA A 214 2.43 -3.18 -15.18
CA ALA A 214 1.47 -2.80 -16.20
C ALA A 214 0.37 -1.89 -15.64
N VAL A 215 -0.16 -2.22 -14.46
CA VAL A 215 -1.16 -1.38 -13.80
C VAL A 215 -0.56 -0.03 -13.39
N GLY A 216 0.65 -0.01 -12.83
CA GLY A 216 1.35 1.23 -12.49
C GLY A 216 1.47 2.17 -13.70
N VAL A 217 1.91 1.63 -14.84
CA VAL A 217 1.99 2.36 -16.12
C VAL A 217 0.62 2.83 -16.58
N ALA A 218 -0.39 1.96 -16.56
CA ALA A 218 -1.74 2.31 -16.98
C ALA A 218 -2.31 3.48 -16.14
N MET A 219 -2.12 3.45 -14.82
CA MET A 219 -2.57 4.53 -13.93
C MET A 219 -1.81 5.84 -14.14
N MET A 220 -0.51 5.79 -14.41
CA MET A 220 0.25 6.99 -14.80
C MET A 220 -0.31 7.62 -16.07
N ILE A 221 -0.62 6.81 -17.09
CA ILE A 221 -1.23 7.27 -18.34
C ILE A 221 -2.62 7.85 -18.05
N ALA A 222 -3.44 7.15 -17.28
CA ALA A 222 -4.80 7.58 -16.97
C ALA A 222 -4.83 8.93 -16.24
N ILE A 223 -3.97 9.15 -15.25
CA ILE A 223 -3.87 10.42 -14.52
C ILE A 223 -3.37 11.55 -15.40
N ARG A 224 -2.40 11.30 -16.28
CA ARG A 224 -1.87 12.33 -17.19
C ARG A 224 -2.93 12.86 -18.17
N HIS A 225 -3.84 11.99 -18.60
CA HIS A 225 -4.90 12.34 -19.54
C HIS A 225 -6.22 12.69 -18.85
N ALA A 226 -6.26 12.64 -17.51
CA ALA A 226 -7.43 13.05 -16.77
C ALA A 226 -7.63 14.57 -16.91
N PRO A 227 -8.86 15.04 -17.18
CA PRO A 227 -9.15 16.46 -17.11
C PRO A 227 -8.76 16.98 -15.72
N GLN A 228 -7.94 18.04 -15.66
CA GLN A 228 -7.68 18.72 -14.39
C GLN A 228 -9.03 19.27 -13.91
N SER A 229 -9.57 18.71 -12.83
CA SER A 229 -10.90 19.09 -12.36
C SER A 229 -10.83 20.56 -11.87
N PRO A 230 -11.62 21.48 -12.43
CA PRO A 230 -11.63 22.89 -12.01
C PRO A 230 -12.16 23.10 -10.58
N ASN A 231 -12.86 22.11 -10.01
CA ASN A 231 -13.66 22.27 -8.80
C ASN A 231 -13.06 21.57 -7.57
N ALA A 232 -11.84 21.94 -7.19
CA ALA A 232 -11.29 21.58 -5.87
C ALA A 232 -11.91 22.40 -4.71
N THR A 233 -12.75 23.39 -5.01
CA THR A 233 -13.32 24.36 -4.06
C THR A 233 -14.83 24.26 -3.85
N GLU A 234 -15.58 23.50 -4.64
CA GLU A 234 -17.03 23.35 -4.40
C GLU A 234 -17.31 22.19 -3.43
N PRO A 235 -17.94 22.46 -2.27
CA PRO A 235 -18.45 21.39 -1.42
C PRO A 235 -19.52 20.58 -2.18
N PRO A 236 -19.77 19.32 -1.77
CA PRO A 236 -20.79 18.50 -2.43
C PRO A 236 -22.12 19.24 -2.39
N ARG A 237 -22.72 19.49 -3.56
CA ARG A 237 -24.09 20.01 -3.63
C ARG A 237 -25.00 19.06 -2.85
N SER A 238 -25.57 19.55 -1.77
CA SER A 238 -26.69 18.92 -1.07
C SER A 238 -27.96 19.18 -1.87
N ASP A 239 -28.07 18.60 -3.06
CA ASP A 239 -29.31 18.65 -3.83
C ASP A 239 -30.24 17.55 -3.30
N LEU A 240 -30.80 17.78 -2.11
CA LEU A 240 -31.95 17.05 -1.55
C LEU A 240 -32.83 18.03 -0.76
N THR A 241 -33.37 19.03 -1.45
CA THR A 241 -34.68 19.63 -1.12
C THR A 241 -35.33 20.08 -2.42
N SER A 242 -35.85 19.13 -3.20
CA SER A 242 -36.93 19.44 -4.13
C SER A 242 -38.21 19.63 -3.32
N ASP A 243 -38.35 20.80 -2.70
CA ASP A 243 -39.66 21.32 -2.32
C ASP A 243 -40.32 21.79 -3.62
N GLU A 244 -40.86 20.86 -4.39
CA GLU A 244 -41.89 21.19 -5.37
C GLU A 244 -43.22 21.37 -4.61
N PRO A 245 -43.89 22.53 -4.73
CA PRO A 245 -45.21 22.70 -4.16
C PRO A 245 -46.21 21.86 -4.95
N VAL A 246 -46.92 20.95 -4.26
CA VAL A 246 -48.05 20.20 -4.82
C VAL A 246 -49.13 21.20 -5.28
N PRO A 247 -49.48 21.24 -6.58
CA PRO A 247 -50.53 22.12 -7.07
C PRO A 247 -51.90 21.52 -6.73
N GLY A 248 -52.70 22.25 -5.96
CA GLY A 248 -54.16 22.18 -5.98
C GLY A 248 -54.82 21.00 -5.29
N THR A 249 -55.39 21.27 -4.12
CA THR A 249 -56.70 20.71 -3.74
C THR A 249 -57.56 21.85 -3.20
N ARG A 250 -58.70 22.05 -3.86
CA ARG A 250 -59.84 22.83 -3.35
C ARG A 250 -60.62 21.98 -2.35
#